data_AF-A0AA88M932-F1
#
_entry.id   AF-A0AA88M932-F1
#
_cell.length_a   1.000
_cell.length_b   1.000
_cell.length_c   1.000
_cell.angle_alpha   90.00
_cell.angle_beta   90.00
_cell.angle_gamma   90.00
#
_symmetry.space_group_name_H-M   'P 1'
#
loop_
_entity.id
_entity.type
_entity.pdbx_description
1 polymer ?
#
loop_
_entity_poly.entity_id
_entity_poly.type
_entity_poly.pdbx_seq_one_letter_code
_entity_poly.pdbx_strand_id
1 'polypeptide(L)'
;MGKGGGTFERLLDKATSQLLLETDWESILQICDLIRQGDTQAKYAIGAIKKKLNDKNPHVALYALEVLESVVKNCGQTVHDEVASKQTMEELKELLKKQTEPNVRNKILYLIQAWAHAFRNEPKYKVVQDTYQIMKVEGHVFPELKESDAMFAAERAPDWVDAEECHRCRVQFGVMTRKHHCRACGQIFCGKCSSKYSTIPKFGIEKEVRVCEPCFEILNNHPSLSPPLRKAEGKAPPSGSAELPPEYLTSPLSQQSQMPPKRDEAALQEEEELQLAIALSQSEAEEKERMRQKNSYAVYPKADPTPVTSSAPPVSTLYTSPVNSSAPSAEDVDPELARYLNRTYWEKKQEEARKSPTPSAPAPVPLAEPPPPVSQSVESHVPVQPVSIVEQQYQNGESEENHEQFLKALQNAVTTFLNRMKSNHIRGRSITNDSAVLSLFQSINNMHPQLLDILNQLDEKRLYYEGLQDKLAQVRDARAALNALRDEHREKLRRAAEEAERQRQIQLAQKLEIMRQKKQEYLEMQRQLAIQRLQEQEKERQMRLEQQKHTIQMRAQMPAFSSLTLRCSLCPPMWPEGWFTSLVLHPATQAPSALLVLWRVHLCITYI
;
A
#
# COMPACT_ATOMS: atom_id res chain seq x y z
N MET A 1 51.64 -11.54 -4.99
CA MET A 1 50.27 -10.96 -5.02
C MET A 1 50.20 -9.88 -3.96
N GLY A 2 50.18 -8.60 -4.33
CA GLY A 2 50.25 -7.51 -3.35
C GLY A 2 50.53 -6.16 -3.99
N LYS A 3 49.58 -5.64 -4.77
CA LYS A 3 49.52 -4.24 -5.23
C LYS A 3 48.04 -3.92 -5.47
N GLY A 4 47.35 -3.39 -4.45
CA GLY A 4 45.92 -3.03 -4.53
C GLY A 4 45.35 -2.47 -3.22
N GLY A 5 45.75 -3.05 -2.08
CA GLY A 5 45.31 -2.64 -0.73
C GLY A 5 45.93 -1.35 -0.19
N GLY A 6 46.13 -0.34 -1.02
CA GLY A 6 46.43 1.02 -0.55
C GLY A 6 45.49 2.07 -1.16
N THR A 7 44.99 1.82 -2.36
CA THR A 7 44.08 2.76 -3.05
C THR A 7 42.71 2.77 -2.40
N PHE A 8 42.16 1.59 -2.09
CA PHE A 8 40.85 1.46 -1.46
C PHE A 8 40.82 2.11 -0.07
N GLU A 9 41.84 1.89 0.75
CA GLU A 9 41.96 2.41 2.12
C GLU A 9 42.07 3.93 2.10
N ARG A 10 42.90 4.47 1.20
CA ARG A 10 43.03 5.91 1.01
C ARG A 10 41.70 6.55 0.61
N LEU A 11 40.96 5.93 -0.30
CA LEU A 11 39.64 6.42 -0.71
C LEU A 11 38.62 6.29 0.42
N LEU A 12 38.63 5.20 1.18
CA LEU A 12 37.73 5.00 2.32
C LEU A 12 38.02 6.02 3.43
N ASP A 13 39.29 6.27 3.74
CA ASP A 13 39.70 7.30 4.70
C ASP A 13 39.30 8.70 4.24
N LYS A 14 39.43 8.99 2.94
CA LYS A 14 38.97 10.26 2.36
C LYS A 14 37.46 10.41 2.47
N ALA A 15 36.69 9.38 2.07
CA ALA A 15 35.23 9.37 2.08
C ALA A 15 34.61 9.37 3.48
N THR A 16 35.35 8.93 4.50
CA THR A 16 34.89 8.88 5.90
C THR A 16 35.61 9.89 6.80
N SER A 17 36.29 10.87 6.24
CA SER A 17 37.03 11.87 7.00
C SER A 17 36.09 12.76 7.81
N GLN A 18 36.42 12.97 9.09
CA GLN A 18 35.70 13.90 9.96
C GLN A 18 35.77 15.37 9.51
N LEU A 19 36.65 15.70 8.56
CA LEU A 19 36.82 17.05 8.03
C LEU A 19 35.87 17.34 6.86
N LEU A 20 35.09 16.34 6.40
CA LEU A 20 34.13 16.51 5.32
C LEU A 20 32.91 17.31 5.78
N LEU A 21 32.59 18.37 5.04
CA LEU A 21 31.34 19.11 5.19
C LEU A 21 30.17 18.42 4.49
N GLU A 22 30.45 17.61 3.46
CA GLU A 22 29.48 16.88 2.66
C GLU A 22 30.03 15.53 2.21
N THR A 23 29.14 14.65 1.74
CA THR A 23 29.47 13.32 1.25
C THR A 23 30.38 13.38 0.02
N ASP A 24 31.58 12.76 0.09
CA ASP A 24 32.49 12.65 -1.06
C ASP A 24 32.06 11.53 -2.02
N TRP A 25 31.10 11.86 -2.88
CA TRP A 25 30.58 10.93 -3.90
C TRP A 25 31.64 10.45 -4.87
N GLU A 26 32.65 11.27 -5.18
CA GLU A 26 33.72 10.89 -6.09
C GLU A 26 34.51 9.70 -5.53
N SER A 27 34.92 9.78 -4.26
CA SER A 27 35.61 8.68 -3.58
C SER A 27 34.72 7.45 -3.42
N ILE A 28 33.43 7.63 -3.10
CA ILE A 28 32.45 6.54 -2.95
C ILE A 28 32.26 5.77 -4.26
N LEU A 29 32.12 6.48 -5.38
CA LEU A 29 31.94 5.86 -6.69
C LEU A 29 33.20 5.10 -7.12
N GLN A 30 34.39 5.66 -6.88
CA GLN A 30 35.66 4.97 -7.12
C GLN A 30 35.81 3.71 -6.25
N ILE A 31 35.36 3.74 -4.99
CA ILE A 31 35.30 2.54 -4.14
C ILE A 31 34.39 1.47 -4.76
N CYS A 32 33.21 1.86 -5.27
CA CYS A 32 32.31 0.93 -5.94
C CYS A 32 32.94 0.36 -7.22
N ASP A 33 33.67 1.16 -7.99
CA ASP A 33 34.41 0.71 -9.18
C ASP A 33 35.49 -0.33 -8.83
N LEU A 34 36.29 -0.09 -7.79
CA LEU A 34 37.34 -1.02 -7.36
C LEU A 34 36.77 -2.40 -6.96
N ILE A 35 35.59 -2.42 -6.33
CA ILE A 35 34.92 -3.68 -5.96
C ILE A 35 34.36 -4.36 -7.21
N ARG A 36 33.71 -3.62 -8.12
CA ARG A 36 33.15 -4.17 -9.37
C ARG A 36 34.21 -4.71 -10.31
N GLN A 37 35.36 -4.05 -10.39
CA GLN A 37 36.48 -4.47 -11.24
C GLN A 37 37.28 -5.64 -10.63
N GLY A 38 37.02 -5.98 -9.37
CA GLY A 38 37.70 -7.07 -8.65
C GLY A 38 39.06 -6.69 -8.06
N ASP A 39 39.47 -5.42 -8.17
CA ASP A 39 40.71 -4.88 -7.58
C ASP A 39 40.67 -4.94 -6.04
N THR A 40 39.46 -4.85 -5.46
CA THR A 40 39.23 -5.04 -4.02
C THR A 40 38.18 -6.11 -3.78
N GLN A 41 38.52 -7.10 -2.95
CA GLN A 41 37.60 -8.18 -2.59
C GLN A 41 36.48 -7.66 -1.67
N ALA A 42 35.23 -8.01 -1.97
CA ALA A 42 34.03 -7.56 -1.24
C ALA A 42 34.14 -7.80 0.28
N LYS A 43 34.57 -9.00 0.69
CA LYS A 43 34.78 -9.35 2.11
C LYS A 43 35.76 -8.42 2.82
N TYR A 44 36.85 -8.06 2.15
CA TYR A 44 37.84 -7.14 2.69
C TYR A 44 37.27 -5.71 2.79
N ALA A 45 36.63 -5.24 1.72
CA ALA A 45 36.02 -3.92 1.66
C ALA A 45 34.96 -3.72 2.76
N ILE A 46 34.03 -4.67 2.90
CA ILE A 46 32.99 -4.63 3.94
C ILE A 46 33.61 -4.72 5.33
N GLY A 47 34.64 -5.56 5.53
CA GLY A 47 35.38 -5.60 6.78
C GLY A 47 36.02 -4.27 7.16
N ALA A 48 36.57 -3.54 6.19
CA ALA A 48 37.15 -2.21 6.41
C ALA A 48 36.07 -1.14 6.71
N ILE A 49 34.96 -1.14 5.96
CA ILE A 49 33.83 -0.23 6.19
C ILE A 49 33.24 -0.45 7.60
N LYS A 50 33.06 -1.71 8.01
CA LYS A 50 32.58 -2.06 9.36
C LYS A 50 33.45 -1.51 10.49
N LYS A 51 34.76 -1.39 10.29
CA LYS A 51 35.65 -0.75 11.27
C LYS A 51 35.32 0.73 11.44
N LYS A 52 35.02 1.44 10.34
CA LYS A 52 34.62 2.86 10.35
C LYS A 52 33.23 3.09 10.94
N LEU A 53 32.31 2.14 10.83
CA LEU A 53 30.99 2.20 11.47
C LEU A 53 31.06 2.26 13.01
N ASN A 54 32.10 1.65 13.59
CA ASN A 54 32.33 1.61 15.03
C ASN A 54 33.25 2.73 15.53
N ASP A 55 33.48 3.76 14.71
CA ASP A 55 34.27 4.93 15.12
C ASP A 55 33.55 5.70 16.23
N LYS A 56 34.33 6.38 17.09
CA LYS A 56 33.79 7.21 18.17
C LYS A 56 33.11 8.46 17.63
N ASN A 57 33.53 8.94 16.46
CA ASN A 57 32.95 10.12 15.85
C ASN A 57 31.68 9.75 15.06
N PRO A 58 30.51 10.30 15.40
CA PRO A 58 29.26 9.97 14.73
C PRO A 58 29.23 10.40 13.25
N HIS A 59 29.97 11.44 12.87
CA HIS A 59 30.09 11.85 11.47
C HIS A 59 30.83 10.81 10.63
N VAL A 60 31.91 10.24 11.17
CA VAL A 60 32.66 9.15 10.52
C VAL A 60 31.78 7.92 10.36
N ALA A 61 31.02 7.56 11.40
CA ALA A 61 30.08 6.45 11.35
C ALA A 61 28.96 6.68 10.33
N LEU A 62 28.44 7.92 10.22
CA LEU A 62 27.41 8.27 9.24
C LEU A 62 27.94 8.15 7.80
N TYR A 63 29.10 8.74 7.50
CA TYR A 63 29.70 8.62 6.16
C TYR A 63 30.05 7.17 5.83
N ALA A 64 30.48 6.37 6.81
CA ALA A 64 30.70 4.94 6.61
C ALA A 64 29.39 4.18 6.28
N LEU A 65 28.24 4.58 6.84
CA LEU A 65 26.93 4.05 6.46
C LEU A 65 26.54 4.46 5.03
N GLU A 66 26.91 5.65 4.57
CA GLU A 66 26.67 6.10 3.19
C GLU A 66 27.53 5.38 2.16
N VAL A 67 28.80 5.12 2.51
CA VAL A 67 29.68 4.24 1.72
C VAL A 67 29.06 2.84 1.66
N LEU A 68 28.61 2.30 2.80
CA LEU A 68 27.97 0.98 2.88
C LEU A 68 26.72 0.90 2.00
N GLU A 69 25.86 1.91 2.06
CA GLU A 69 24.68 2.02 1.20
C GLU A 69 25.06 1.94 -0.27
N SER A 70 26.06 2.73 -0.67
CA SER A 70 26.47 2.84 -2.06
C SER A 70 27.09 1.55 -2.58
N VAL A 71 27.94 0.88 -1.79
CA VAL A 71 28.51 -0.40 -2.23
C VAL A 71 27.44 -1.50 -2.34
N VAL A 72 26.44 -1.53 -1.44
CA VAL A 72 25.33 -2.48 -1.53
C VAL A 72 24.47 -2.20 -2.78
N LYS A 73 24.19 -0.93 -3.08
CA LYS A 73 23.38 -0.55 -4.25
C LYS A 73 24.08 -0.85 -5.59
N ASN A 74 25.41 -0.76 -5.65
CA ASN A 74 26.15 -0.75 -6.92
C ASN A 74 27.02 -1.98 -7.20
N CYS A 75 27.41 -2.78 -6.20
CA CYS A 75 28.41 -3.86 -6.39
C CYS A 75 27.80 -5.27 -6.56
N GLY A 76 26.47 -5.39 -6.48
CA GLY A 76 25.75 -6.65 -6.71
C GLY A 76 25.99 -7.75 -5.67
N GLN A 77 25.72 -8.99 -6.07
CA GLN A 77 25.63 -10.16 -5.18
C GLN A 77 26.84 -10.39 -4.27
N THR A 78 28.06 -10.09 -4.73
CA THR A 78 29.29 -10.31 -3.95
C THR A 78 29.33 -9.49 -2.67
N VAL A 79 28.77 -8.28 -2.69
CA VAL A 79 28.62 -7.42 -1.51
C VAL A 79 27.37 -7.80 -0.72
N HIS A 80 26.29 -8.16 -1.40
CA HIS A 80 25.05 -8.59 -0.75
C HIS A 80 25.28 -9.80 0.16
N ASP A 81 26.09 -10.77 -0.27
CA ASP A 81 26.46 -11.95 0.52
C ASP A 81 27.16 -11.61 1.86
N GLU A 82 27.97 -10.55 1.88
CA GLU A 82 28.68 -10.13 3.08
C GLU A 82 27.77 -9.31 4.03
N VAL A 83 26.90 -8.48 3.46
CA VAL A 83 26.01 -7.58 4.23
C VAL A 83 24.77 -8.30 4.74
N ALA A 84 24.12 -9.14 3.93
CA ALA A 84 22.91 -9.88 4.27
C ALA A 84 23.22 -11.18 5.05
N SER A 85 24.10 -11.08 6.06
CA SER A 85 24.47 -12.18 6.94
C SER A 85 23.97 -11.95 8.36
N LYS A 86 23.71 -13.04 9.10
CA LYS A 86 23.27 -12.97 10.50
C LYS A 86 24.22 -12.16 11.37
N GLN A 87 25.53 -12.33 11.15
CA GLN A 87 26.56 -11.59 11.87
C GLN A 87 26.41 -10.07 11.65
N THR A 88 26.28 -9.62 10.40
CA THR A 88 26.11 -8.20 10.08
C THR A 88 24.82 -7.63 10.68
N MET A 89 23.72 -8.38 10.65
CA MET A 89 22.45 -7.94 11.23
C MET A 89 22.52 -7.77 12.75
N GLU A 90 23.19 -8.67 13.47
CA GLU A 90 23.44 -8.52 14.91
C GLU A 90 24.36 -7.33 15.20
N GLU A 91 25.42 -7.15 14.42
CA GLU A 91 26.33 -6.00 14.55
C GLU A 91 25.59 -4.67 14.35
N LEU A 92 24.66 -4.58 13.39
CA LEU A 92 23.85 -3.38 13.16
C LEU A 92 22.84 -3.12 14.29
N LYS A 93 22.22 -4.16 14.84
CA LYS A 93 21.36 -4.03 16.03
C LYS A 93 22.15 -3.53 17.24
N GLU A 94 23.32 -4.08 17.48
CA GLU A 94 24.20 -3.65 18.58
C GLU A 94 24.73 -2.22 18.36
N LEU A 95 25.07 -1.87 17.12
CA LEU A 95 25.45 -0.50 16.77
C LEU A 95 24.27 0.46 17.02
N LEU A 96 23.05 0.11 16.60
CA LEU A 96 21.87 0.93 16.86
C LEU A 96 21.64 1.13 18.36
N LYS A 97 21.83 0.11 19.20
CA LYS A 97 21.70 0.26 20.65
C LYS A 97 22.75 1.19 21.26
N LYS A 98 23.99 1.13 20.77
CA LYS A 98 25.12 1.94 21.26
C LYS A 98 25.08 3.39 20.79
N GLN A 99 24.45 3.67 19.64
CA GLN A 99 24.44 5.00 19.03
C GLN A 99 23.46 5.94 19.71
N THR A 100 23.98 7.10 20.16
CA THR A 100 23.20 8.20 20.75
C THR A 100 22.71 9.19 19.69
N GLU A 101 23.43 9.33 18.58
CA GLU A 101 23.10 10.30 17.54
C GLU A 101 21.90 9.87 16.68
N PRO A 102 20.83 10.70 16.59
CA PRO A 102 19.61 10.32 15.89
C PRO A 102 19.83 10.11 14.39
N ASN A 103 20.74 10.87 13.77
CA ASN A 103 21.03 10.75 12.33
C ASN A 103 21.60 9.37 11.98
N VAL A 104 22.55 8.89 12.78
CA VAL A 104 23.16 7.55 12.59
C VAL A 104 22.11 6.47 12.83
N ARG A 105 21.29 6.60 13.87
CA ARG A 105 20.21 5.64 14.18
C ARG A 105 19.18 5.56 13.04
N ASN A 106 18.72 6.70 12.55
CA ASN A 106 17.76 6.78 11.45
C ASN A 106 18.34 6.20 10.17
N LYS A 107 19.63 6.43 9.89
CA LYS A 107 20.31 5.85 8.74
C LYS A 107 20.40 4.32 8.83
N ILE A 108 20.70 3.75 10.00
CA ILE A 108 20.71 2.30 10.21
C ILE A 108 19.32 1.71 9.96
N LEU A 109 18.26 2.32 10.53
CA LEU A 109 16.88 1.86 10.34
C LEU A 109 16.46 1.95 8.86
N TYR A 110 16.80 3.04 8.18
CA TYR A 110 16.58 3.20 6.74
C TYR A 110 17.23 2.08 5.94
N LEU A 111 18.51 1.77 6.20
CA LEU A 111 19.23 0.73 5.47
C LEU A 111 18.62 -0.66 5.69
N ILE A 112 18.30 -1.02 6.95
CA ILE A 112 17.68 -2.31 7.26
C ILE A 112 16.35 -2.46 6.53
N GLN A 113 15.53 -1.41 6.50
CA GLN A 113 14.25 -1.42 5.77
C GLN A 113 14.46 -1.48 4.26
N ALA A 114 15.35 -0.67 3.68
CA ALA A 114 15.64 -0.67 2.26
C ALA A 114 16.13 -2.04 1.80
N TRP A 115 17.04 -2.67 2.55
CA TRP A 115 17.56 -4.00 2.24
C TRP A 115 16.52 -5.10 2.45
N ALA A 116 15.69 -5.02 3.49
CA ALA A 116 14.59 -5.98 3.70
C ALA A 116 13.61 -5.96 2.51
N HIS A 117 13.30 -4.78 1.98
CA HIS A 117 12.46 -4.64 0.79
C HIS A 117 13.17 -5.10 -0.47
N ALA A 118 14.44 -4.76 -0.65
CA ALA A 118 15.16 -5.07 -1.87
C ALA A 118 15.53 -6.57 -1.98
N PHE A 119 15.82 -7.23 -0.85
CA PHE A 119 16.08 -8.67 -0.79
C PHE A 119 14.83 -9.54 -0.56
N ARG A 120 13.62 -8.99 -0.64
CA ARG A 120 12.36 -9.69 -0.32
C ARG A 120 12.11 -10.97 -1.14
N ASN A 121 12.71 -11.07 -2.32
CA ASN A 121 12.56 -12.21 -3.23
C ASN A 121 13.71 -13.23 -3.11
N GLU A 122 14.75 -12.93 -2.32
CA GLU A 122 15.94 -13.75 -2.19
C GLU A 122 15.93 -14.50 -0.85
N PRO A 123 15.54 -15.80 -0.81
CA PRO A 123 15.39 -16.54 0.44
C PRO A 123 16.71 -16.67 1.21
N LYS A 124 17.85 -16.63 0.52
CA LYS A 124 19.20 -16.62 1.13
C LYS A 124 19.39 -15.45 2.09
N TYR A 125 18.72 -14.32 1.84
CA TYR A 125 18.87 -13.07 2.59
C TYR A 125 17.71 -12.79 3.54
N LYS A 126 16.86 -13.80 3.79
CA LYS A 126 15.70 -13.70 4.68
C LYS A 126 16.03 -13.13 6.06
N VAL A 127 17.26 -13.35 6.55
CA VAL A 127 17.74 -12.80 7.83
C VAL A 127 17.59 -11.29 7.94
N VAL A 128 17.69 -10.54 6.83
CA VAL A 128 17.50 -9.07 6.83
C VAL A 128 16.03 -8.72 7.05
N GLN A 129 15.12 -9.44 6.39
CA GLN A 129 13.67 -9.27 6.57
C GLN A 129 13.24 -9.62 8.00
N ASP A 130 13.75 -10.73 8.54
CA ASP A 130 13.46 -11.14 9.91
C ASP A 130 13.96 -10.11 10.91
N THR A 131 15.16 -9.54 10.69
CA THR A 131 15.72 -8.46 11.52
C THR A 131 14.86 -7.20 11.47
N TYR A 132 14.43 -6.77 10.28
CA TYR A 132 13.50 -5.64 10.13
C TYR A 132 12.20 -5.86 10.92
N GLN A 133 11.61 -7.05 10.82
CA GLN A 133 10.37 -7.38 11.51
C GLN A 133 10.55 -7.42 13.03
N ILE A 134 11.65 -7.99 13.52
CA ILE A 134 11.98 -8.00 14.97
C ILE A 134 12.08 -6.57 15.49
N MET A 135 12.83 -5.71 14.81
CA MET A 135 13.02 -4.32 15.23
C MET A 135 11.71 -3.52 15.22
N LYS A 136 10.80 -3.83 14.29
CA LYS A 136 9.47 -3.24 14.25
C LYS A 136 8.61 -3.67 15.45
N VAL A 137 8.72 -4.93 15.86
CA VAL A 137 8.04 -5.46 17.07
C VAL A 137 8.65 -4.89 18.35
N GLU A 138 9.96 -4.65 18.38
CA GLU A 138 10.66 -3.97 19.47
C GLU A 138 10.27 -2.48 19.62
N GLY A 139 9.47 -1.95 18.69
CA GLY A 139 8.93 -0.58 18.75
C GLY A 139 9.80 0.46 18.04
N HIS A 140 10.79 0.06 17.23
CA HIS A 140 11.55 1.00 16.43
C HIS A 140 10.69 1.62 15.32
N VAL A 141 10.65 2.95 15.28
CA VAL A 141 9.96 3.70 14.23
C VAL A 141 10.86 3.81 13.01
N PHE A 142 10.41 3.21 11.91
CA PHE A 142 11.11 3.20 10.64
C PHE A 142 10.74 4.41 9.78
N PRO A 143 11.69 5.00 9.03
CA PRO A 143 11.41 6.10 8.13
C PRO A 143 10.50 5.68 6.96
N GLU A 144 9.89 6.66 6.30
CA GLU A 144 9.12 6.41 5.08
C GLU A 144 10.05 5.93 3.96
N LEU A 145 9.79 4.74 3.44
CA LEU A 145 10.56 4.15 2.35
C LEU A 145 9.95 4.56 1.02
N LYS A 146 10.74 5.16 0.13
CA LYS A 146 10.32 5.37 -1.27
C LYS A 146 10.60 4.09 -2.06
N GLU A 147 9.75 3.74 -3.02
CA GLU A 147 9.97 2.58 -3.88
C GLU A 147 11.34 2.60 -4.58
N SER A 148 11.84 3.80 -4.91
CA SER A 148 13.18 4.02 -5.47
C SER A 148 14.33 3.61 -4.54
N ASP A 149 14.14 3.63 -3.22
CA ASP A 149 15.18 3.32 -2.24
C ASP A 149 15.50 1.82 -2.18
N ALA A 150 14.51 0.99 -2.55
CA ALA A 150 14.62 -0.47 -2.60
C ALA A 150 14.95 -1.00 -4.01
N MET A 151 15.18 -0.11 -4.99
CA MET A 151 15.71 -0.48 -6.30
C MET A 151 17.24 -0.49 -6.22
N PHE A 152 17.84 -1.67 -6.11
CA PHE A 152 19.27 -1.81 -6.36
C PHE A 152 19.56 -1.58 -7.83
N ALA A 153 20.78 -1.16 -8.17
CA ALA A 153 21.20 -1.13 -9.56
C ALA A 153 20.96 -2.52 -10.13
N ALA A 154 20.08 -2.61 -11.12
CA ALA A 154 19.86 -3.82 -11.89
C ALA A 154 21.23 -4.42 -12.22
N GLU A 155 21.46 -5.68 -11.87
CA GLU A 155 22.68 -6.35 -12.28
C GLU A 155 22.82 -6.18 -13.80
N ARG A 156 24.01 -5.80 -14.27
CA ARG A 156 24.22 -5.59 -15.70
C ARG A 156 23.87 -6.90 -16.42
N ALA A 157 22.90 -6.83 -17.33
CA ALA A 157 22.52 -7.98 -18.12
C ALA A 157 23.77 -8.55 -18.81
N PRO A 158 23.92 -9.89 -18.87
CA PRO A 158 25.08 -10.51 -19.50
C PRO A 158 25.25 -10.03 -20.94
N ASP A 159 26.50 -9.82 -21.34
CA ASP A 159 26.81 -9.44 -22.72
C ASP A 159 26.35 -10.53 -23.69
N TRP A 160 25.93 -10.11 -24.88
CA TRP A 160 25.42 -11.02 -25.89
C TRP A 160 26.57 -11.72 -26.60
N VAL A 161 26.57 -13.05 -26.51
CA VAL A 161 27.54 -13.89 -27.18
C VAL A 161 27.09 -14.11 -28.63
N ASP A 162 27.99 -14.00 -29.59
CA ASP A 162 27.75 -14.40 -30.97
C ASP A 162 28.38 -15.76 -31.28
N ALA A 163 27.70 -16.58 -32.08
CA ALA A 163 28.19 -17.88 -32.56
C ALA A 163 27.50 -18.27 -33.86
N GLU A 164 28.10 -19.21 -34.59
CA GLU A 164 27.55 -19.72 -35.87
C GLU A 164 26.51 -20.83 -35.70
N GLU A 165 26.32 -21.32 -34.47
CA GLU A 165 25.34 -22.34 -34.15
C GLU A 165 24.54 -22.03 -32.87
N CYS A 166 23.34 -22.59 -32.78
CA CYS A 166 22.51 -22.48 -31.59
C CYS A 166 23.16 -23.18 -30.38
N HIS A 167 23.32 -22.46 -29.27
CA HIS A 167 23.94 -22.97 -28.05
C HIS A 167 23.29 -24.25 -27.48
N ARG A 168 21.99 -24.46 -27.71
CA ARG A 168 21.26 -25.66 -27.26
C ARG A 168 21.22 -26.80 -28.27
N CYS A 169 20.60 -26.61 -29.42
CA CYS A 169 20.40 -27.69 -30.41
C CYS A 169 21.48 -27.78 -31.48
N ARG A 170 22.49 -26.90 -31.45
CA ARG A 170 23.64 -26.89 -32.38
C ARG A 170 23.28 -26.72 -33.86
N VAL A 171 22.05 -26.29 -34.16
CA VAL A 171 21.68 -25.94 -35.54
C VAL A 171 22.49 -24.74 -36.00
N GLN A 172 23.06 -24.85 -37.20
CA GLN A 172 23.81 -23.76 -37.83
C GLN A 172 22.87 -22.61 -38.20
N PHE A 173 23.31 -21.39 -37.94
CA PHE A 173 22.59 -20.20 -38.35
C PHE A 173 22.81 -19.92 -39.84
N GLY A 174 21.84 -19.25 -40.45
CA GLY A 174 21.89 -18.91 -41.87
C GLY A 174 20.68 -18.08 -42.27
N VAL A 175 20.45 -17.91 -43.57
CA VAL A 175 19.37 -17.04 -44.09
C VAL A 175 17.99 -17.43 -43.57
N MET A 176 17.73 -18.73 -43.43
CA MET A 176 16.45 -19.28 -42.95
C MET A 176 16.39 -19.44 -41.42
N THR A 177 17.53 -19.62 -40.75
CA THR A 177 17.61 -19.83 -39.30
C THR A 177 18.27 -18.63 -38.64
N ARG A 178 17.46 -17.68 -38.18
CA ARG A 178 17.95 -16.43 -37.56
C ARG A 178 18.49 -16.63 -36.14
N LYS A 179 19.45 -15.78 -35.80
CA LYS A 179 20.10 -15.66 -34.49
C LYS A 179 19.16 -14.97 -33.47
N HIS A 180 19.08 -15.50 -32.25
CA HIS A 180 18.31 -14.91 -31.15
C HIS A 180 19.03 -15.02 -29.80
N HIS A 181 19.02 -13.96 -29.00
CA HIS A 181 19.66 -13.95 -27.69
C HIS A 181 18.68 -14.16 -26.53
N CYS A 182 19.10 -14.93 -25.53
CA CYS A 182 18.43 -15.00 -24.24
C CYS A 182 18.83 -13.79 -23.37
N ARG A 183 17.86 -12.98 -22.93
CA ARG A 183 18.15 -11.79 -22.10
C ARG A 183 18.61 -12.14 -20.68
N ALA A 184 18.40 -13.38 -20.24
CA ALA A 184 18.77 -13.84 -18.91
C ALA A 184 20.22 -14.36 -18.82
N CYS A 185 20.78 -14.91 -19.91
CA CYS A 185 22.10 -15.55 -19.89
C CYS A 185 23.05 -15.07 -21.00
N GLY A 186 22.61 -14.19 -21.92
CA GLY A 186 23.42 -13.64 -23.00
C GLY A 186 23.74 -14.60 -24.15
N GLN A 187 23.44 -15.90 -24.02
CA GLN A 187 23.74 -16.93 -25.02
C GLN A 187 22.84 -16.83 -26.26
N ILE A 188 23.32 -17.40 -27.37
CA ILE A 188 22.68 -17.38 -28.69
C ILE A 188 21.93 -18.67 -29.01
N PHE A 189 20.72 -18.55 -29.56
CA PHE A 189 19.79 -19.64 -29.80
C PHE A 189 19.03 -19.46 -31.12
N CYS A 190 18.49 -20.55 -31.65
CA CYS A 190 17.46 -20.49 -32.68
C CYS A 190 16.09 -20.11 -32.08
N GLY A 191 15.12 -19.78 -32.94
CA GLY A 191 13.79 -19.36 -32.50
C GLY A 191 13.06 -20.43 -31.68
N LYS A 192 13.30 -21.72 -31.96
CA LYS A 192 12.70 -22.84 -31.22
C LYS A 192 13.22 -22.91 -29.78
N CYS A 193 14.54 -22.85 -29.60
CA CYS A 193 15.20 -22.99 -28.29
C CYS A 193 15.09 -21.75 -27.39
N SER A 194 14.61 -20.63 -27.91
CA SER A 194 14.40 -19.38 -27.18
C SER A 194 12.99 -18.83 -27.39
N SER A 195 12.00 -19.71 -27.48
CA SER A 195 10.60 -19.36 -27.76
C SER A 195 9.83 -18.78 -26.56
N LYS A 196 10.45 -18.76 -25.37
CA LYS A 196 9.83 -18.36 -24.11
C LYS A 196 10.10 -16.90 -23.79
N TYR A 197 9.21 -16.30 -22.99
CA TYR A 197 9.29 -14.91 -22.56
C TYR A 197 9.06 -14.84 -21.05
N SER A 198 9.87 -14.07 -20.33
CA SER A 198 9.76 -13.88 -18.89
C SER A 198 10.23 -12.50 -18.50
N THR A 199 9.75 -11.97 -17.38
CA THR A 199 10.37 -10.81 -16.74
C THR A 199 11.70 -11.22 -16.12
N ILE A 200 12.64 -10.27 -16.01
CA ILE A 200 13.93 -10.50 -15.36
C ILE A 200 14.17 -9.35 -14.37
N PRO A 201 13.51 -9.39 -13.20
CA PRO A 201 13.58 -8.31 -12.21
C PRO A 201 15.00 -7.99 -11.76
N LYS A 202 15.87 -9.01 -11.65
CA LYS A 202 17.30 -8.84 -11.28
C LYS A 202 18.10 -7.94 -12.24
N PHE A 203 17.68 -7.84 -13.50
CA PHE A 203 18.29 -6.98 -14.51
C PHE A 203 17.45 -5.72 -14.78
N GLY A 204 16.47 -5.41 -13.91
CA GLY A 204 15.59 -4.25 -14.08
C GLY A 204 14.65 -4.38 -15.28
N ILE A 205 14.47 -5.59 -15.81
CA ILE A 205 13.62 -5.85 -16.97
C ILE A 205 12.24 -6.30 -16.48
N GLU A 206 11.36 -5.32 -16.27
CA GLU A 206 9.98 -5.56 -15.83
C GLU A 206 9.06 -6.02 -16.97
N LYS A 207 9.48 -5.83 -18.23
CA LYS A 207 8.74 -6.32 -19.41
C LYS A 207 9.12 -7.76 -19.73
N GLU A 208 8.18 -8.54 -20.26
CA GLU A 208 8.48 -9.90 -20.70
C GLU A 208 9.43 -9.88 -21.89
N VAL A 209 10.61 -10.50 -21.72
CA VAL A 209 11.65 -10.56 -22.73
C VAL A 209 12.03 -12.00 -23.05
N ARG A 210 12.57 -12.20 -24.24
CA ARG A 210 12.94 -13.52 -24.75
C ARG A 210 13.99 -14.20 -23.87
N VAL A 211 13.69 -15.42 -23.45
CA VAL A 211 14.59 -16.27 -22.66
C VAL A 211 14.67 -17.68 -23.26
N CYS A 212 15.79 -18.37 -23.04
CA CYS A 212 15.89 -19.78 -23.37
C CYS A 212 15.03 -20.61 -22.40
N GLU A 213 14.62 -21.81 -22.81
CA GLU A 213 13.81 -22.70 -21.96
C GLU A 213 14.42 -22.96 -20.56
N PRO A 214 15.74 -23.24 -20.42
CA PRO A 214 16.34 -23.40 -19.09
C PRO A 214 16.21 -22.16 -18.20
N CYS A 215 16.44 -20.95 -18.75
CA CYS A 215 16.27 -19.72 -17.99
C CYS A 215 14.81 -19.44 -17.67
N PHE A 216 13.89 -19.77 -18.57
CA PHE A 216 12.45 -19.63 -18.32
C PHE A 216 12.01 -20.52 -17.14
N GLU A 217 12.49 -21.75 -17.08
CA GLU A 217 12.21 -22.64 -15.96
C GLU A 217 12.81 -22.12 -14.65
N ILE A 218 14.06 -21.65 -14.66
CA ILE A 218 14.69 -21.07 -13.45
C ILE A 218 13.92 -19.84 -12.95
N LEU A 219 13.47 -18.98 -13.87
CA LEU A 219 12.74 -17.76 -13.54
C LEU A 219 11.30 -18.04 -13.06
N ASN A 220 10.67 -19.12 -13.50
CA ASN A 220 9.26 -19.45 -13.19
C ASN A 220 9.04 -20.60 -12.20
N ASN A 221 10.01 -21.50 -11.99
CA ASN A 221 9.89 -22.64 -11.06
C ASN A 221 10.53 -22.38 -9.68
N HIS A 222 11.05 -21.18 -9.39
CA HIS A 222 11.19 -20.77 -8.00
C HIS A 222 9.77 -20.57 -7.44
N PRO A 223 9.33 -21.33 -6.41
CA PRO A 223 7.95 -21.28 -5.93
C PRO A 223 7.77 -20.04 -5.05
N SER A 224 7.70 -18.88 -5.69
CA SER A 224 7.15 -17.65 -5.13
C SER A 224 7.18 -16.61 -6.25
N LEU A 225 6.17 -16.62 -7.12
CA LEU A 225 5.57 -15.44 -7.78
C LEU A 225 4.52 -15.89 -8.83
N SER A 226 3.29 -16.13 -8.38
CA SER A 226 2.11 -15.73 -9.16
C SER A 226 0.89 -15.57 -8.24
N PRO A 227 0.18 -14.43 -8.23
CA PRO A 227 -1.25 -14.42 -7.95
C PRO A 227 -1.99 -15.12 -9.11
N PRO A 228 -3.08 -15.87 -8.87
CA PRO A 228 -3.72 -16.63 -9.94
C PRO A 228 -4.54 -15.69 -10.85
N LEU A 229 -4.06 -15.47 -12.07
CA LEU A 229 -4.84 -14.85 -13.15
C LEU A 229 -5.07 -15.84 -14.30
N ARG A 230 -6.29 -16.40 -14.25
CA ARG A 230 -7.20 -16.76 -15.35
C ARG A 230 -6.58 -16.91 -16.75
N LYS A 231 -6.50 -18.15 -17.23
CA LYS A 231 -6.51 -18.46 -18.67
C LYS A 231 -7.90 -18.19 -19.24
N ALA A 232 -8.00 -17.21 -20.12
CA ALA A 232 -9.00 -17.17 -21.18
C ALA A 232 -8.26 -16.80 -22.46
N GLU A 233 -8.28 -17.70 -23.43
CA GLU A 233 -8.80 -17.43 -24.78
C GLU A 233 -8.53 -18.62 -25.70
N GLY A 234 -9.58 -18.98 -26.44
CA GLY A 234 -9.61 -20.13 -27.31
C GLY A 234 -9.05 -19.87 -28.70
N LYS A 235 -8.99 -20.96 -29.47
CA LYS A 235 -9.07 -20.94 -30.92
C LYS A 235 -9.87 -22.17 -31.37
N ALA A 236 -10.78 -21.93 -32.32
CA ALA A 236 -11.85 -22.80 -32.80
C ALA A 236 -11.44 -24.18 -33.32
N PRO A 237 -12.36 -25.17 -33.38
CA PRO A 237 -12.18 -26.39 -34.17
C PRO A 237 -12.85 -26.30 -35.56
N PRO A 238 -12.40 -27.09 -36.54
CA PRO A 238 -13.03 -27.21 -37.85
C PRO A 238 -14.19 -28.24 -37.84
N SER A 239 -15.02 -28.12 -38.87
CA SER A 239 -16.17 -28.92 -39.27
C SER A 239 -15.97 -30.44 -39.33
N GLY A 240 -17.02 -31.21 -39.02
CA GLY A 240 -17.24 -32.55 -39.60
C GLY A 240 -17.93 -33.60 -38.71
N SER A 241 -19.25 -33.72 -38.87
CA SER A 241 -20.09 -34.94 -38.78
C SER A 241 -19.91 -35.99 -37.66
N ALA A 242 -20.92 -36.13 -36.79
CA ALA A 242 -21.63 -37.40 -36.51
C ALA A 242 -22.81 -37.20 -35.53
N GLU A 243 -24.01 -37.55 -36.02
CA GLU A 243 -25.27 -38.02 -35.41
C GLU A 243 -25.73 -37.71 -33.97
N LEU A 244 -27.05 -37.49 -33.90
CA LEU A 244 -27.95 -37.05 -32.82
C LEU A 244 -28.19 -38.10 -31.70
N PRO A 245 -28.89 -37.75 -30.58
CA PRO A 245 -30.36 -37.90 -30.57
C PRO A 245 -31.16 -36.63 -30.14
N PRO A 246 -32.46 -36.54 -30.51
CA PRO A 246 -33.22 -35.31 -30.63
C PRO A 246 -34.15 -34.97 -29.44
N GLU A 247 -33.90 -35.49 -28.24
CA GLU A 247 -34.79 -35.26 -27.07
C GLU A 247 -34.47 -34.00 -26.25
N TYR A 248 -33.33 -33.34 -26.49
CA TYR A 248 -32.91 -32.19 -25.69
C TYR A 248 -33.28 -30.82 -26.28
N LEU A 249 -33.90 -30.79 -27.47
CA LEU A 249 -34.23 -29.55 -28.20
C LEU A 249 -35.67 -29.06 -28.01
N THR A 250 -36.45 -29.66 -27.12
CA THR A 250 -37.88 -29.31 -26.91
C THR A 250 -38.22 -28.86 -25.49
N SER A 251 -37.26 -28.35 -24.71
CA SER A 251 -37.59 -27.67 -23.45
C SER A 251 -38.00 -26.21 -23.69
N PRO A 252 -39.22 -25.78 -23.33
CA PRO A 252 -39.78 -24.46 -23.65
C PRO A 252 -39.21 -23.32 -22.79
N LEU A 253 -38.02 -23.48 -22.20
CA LEU A 253 -37.44 -22.55 -21.22
C LEU A 253 -36.37 -21.62 -21.81
N SER A 254 -36.19 -21.60 -23.14
CA SER A 254 -35.13 -20.79 -23.80
C SER A 254 -35.61 -19.47 -24.41
N GLN A 255 -36.86 -19.06 -24.20
CA GLN A 255 -37.41 -17.83 -24.79
C GLN A 255 -37.73 -16.70 -23.78
N GLN A 256 -37.22 -16.74 -22.55
CA GLN A 256 -37.46 -15.64 -21.61
C GLN A 256 -36.23 -14.73 -21.47
N SER A 257 -36.32 -13.55 -22.08
CA SER A 257 -35.43 -12.42 -21.83
C SER A 257 -35.59 -11.97 -20.37
N GLN A 258 -34.50 -11.93 -19.60
CA GLN A 258 -34.48 -11.33 -18.26
C GLN A 258 -33.47 -10.18 -18.21
N MET A 259 -33.99 -8.96 -18.33
CA MET A 259 -33.39 -7.81 -17.65
C MET A 259 -33.80 -7.86 -16.16
N PRO A 260 -32.94 -7.44 -15.20
CA PRO A 260 -33.32 -7.40 -13.80
C PRO A 260 -34.41 -6.35 -13.58
N PRO A 261 -35.50 -6.64 -12.84
CA PRO A 261 -36.50 -5.64 -12.53
C PRO A 261 -35.89 -4.58 -11.61
N LYS A 262 -36.18 -3.30 -11.88
CA LYS A 262 -35.98 -2.22 -10.91
C LYS A 262 -36.75 -2.61 -9.65
N ARG A 263 -36.08 -2.62 -8.50
CA ARG A 263 -36.70 -2.85 -7.20
C ARG A 263 -37.76 -1.75 -7.00
N ASP A 264 -39.03 -2.14 -7.00
CA ASP A 264 -40.15 -1.20 -7.00
C ASP A 264 -40.13 -0.30 -5.76
N GLU A 265 -40.61 0.93 -5.90
CA GLU A 265 -40.69 1.92 -4.82
C GLU A 265 -41.49 1.40 -3.60
N ALA A 266 -42.45 0.50 -3.85
CA ALA A 266 -43.18 -0.24 -2.82
C ALA A 266 -42.30 -1.18 -1.98
N ALA A 267 -41.28 -1.80 -2.58
CA ALA A 267 -40.36 -2.69 -1.85
C ALA A 267 -39.40 -1.91 -0.94
N LEU A 268 -39.05 -0.67 -1.31
CA LEU A 268 -38.30 0.24 -0.44
C LEU A 268 -39.18 0.75 0.71
N GLN A 269 -40.46 0.98 0.44
CA GLN A 269 -41.44 1.36 1.45
C GLN A 269 -41.66 0.24 2.48
N GLU A 270 -41.78 -1.00 2.01
CA GLU A 270 -41.90 -2.19 2.87
C GLU A 270 -40.62 -2.45 3.68
N GLU A 271 -39.44 -2.19 3.11
CA GLU A 271 -38.16 -2.30 3.83
C GLU A 271 -38.01 -1.21 4.91
N GLU A 272 -38.51 0.00 4.65
CA GLU A 272 -38.56 1.10 5.63
C GLU A 272 -39.61 0.84 6.73
N GLU A 273 -40.76 0.26 6.40
CA GLU A 273 -41.80 -0.13 7.34
C GLU A 273 -41.36 -1.32 8.22
N LEU A 274 -40.64 -2.29 7.63
CA LEU A 274 -40.04 -3.40 8.35
C LEU A 274 -38.94 -2.93 9.32
N GLN A 275 -38.10 -1.98 8.90
CA GLN A 275 -37.10 -1.37 9.78
C GLN A 275 -37.75 -0.61 10.95
N LEU A 276 -38.85 0.10 10.70
CA LEU A 276 -39.61 0.77 11.76
C LEU A 276 -40.22 -0.23 12.75
N ALA A 277 -40.74 -1.37 12.27
CA ALA A 277 -41.29 -2.42 13.12
C ALA A 277 -40.23 -3.08 14.01
N ILE A 278 -39.03 -3.35 13.46
CA ILE A 278 -37.90 -3.91 14.23
C ILE A 278 -37.44 -2.93 15.32
N ALA A 279 -37.32 -1.64 15.00
CA ALA A 279 -36.92 -0.62 15.97
C ALA A 279 -37.96 -0.44 17.09
N LEU A 280 -39.26 -0.49 16.78
CA LEU A 280 -40.32 -0.46 17.77
C LEU A 280 -40.26 -1.69 18.69
N SER A 281 -40.08 -2.88 18.10
CA SER A 281 -39.98 -4.14 18.83
C SER A 281 -38.74 -4.18 19.75
N GLN A 282 -37.59 -3.65 19.31
CA GLN A 282 -36.40 -3.50 20.16
C GLN A 282 -36.63 -2.52 21.30
N SER A 283 -37.27 -1.37 21.05
CA SER A 283 -37.54 -0.39 22.10
C SER A 283 -38.56 -0.90 23.15
N GLU A 284 -39.53 -1.71 22.74
CA GLU A 284 -40.48 -2.35 23.67
C GLU A 284 -39.78 -3.46 24.50
N ALA A 285 -38.84 -4.19 23.89
CA ALA A 285 -38.05 -5.22 24.57
C ALA A 285 -37.11 -4.62 25.61
N GLU A 286 -36.38 -3.54 25.28
CA GLU A 286 -35.51 -2.82 26.23
C GLU A 286 -36.31 -2.24 27.40
N GLU A 287 -37.52 -1.70 27.16
CA GLU A 287 -38.35 -1.15 28.23
C GLU A 287 -38.90 -2.23 29.18
N LYS A 288 -39.25 -3.41 28.64
CA LYS A 288 -39.61 -4.60 29.45
C LYS A 288 -38.44 -5.09 30.31
N GLU A 289 -37.23 -5.07 29.77
CA GLU A 289 -36.03 -5.46 30.50
C GLU A 289 -35.68 -4.44 31.59
N ARG A 290 -35.81 -3.16 31.29
CA ARG A 290 -35.60 -2.06 32.25
C ARG A 290 -36.63 -2.07 33.37
N MET A 291 -37.89 -2.42 33.08
CA MET A 291 -38.93 -2.64 34.09
C MET A 291 -38.64 -3.86 34.98
N ARG A 292 -38.09 -4.95 34.42
CA ARG A 292 -37.60 -6.10 35.19
C ARG A 292 -36.45 -5.72 36.12
N GLN A 293 -35.48 -4.95 35.65
CA GLN A 293 -34.36 -4.47 36.46
C GLN A 293 -34.82 -3.51 37.57
N LYS A 294 -35.75 -2.60 37.29
CA LYS A 294 -36.26 -1.64 38.28
C LYS A 294 -37.01 -2.31 39.44
N ASN A 295 -37.61 -3.47 39.21
CA ASN A 295 -38.30 -4.25 40.24
C ASN A 295 -37.34 -5.03 41.16
N SER A 296 -36.05 -5.12 40.81
CA SER A 296 -35.03 -5.84 41.60
C SER A 296 -34.34 -5.00 42.68
N TYR A 297 -34.48 -3.66 42.65
CA TYR A 297 -33.70 -2.73 43.49
C TYR A 297 -34.46 -2.12 44.68
N ALA A 298 -35.63 -2.65 45.05
CA ALA A 298 -36.50 -2.07 46.09
C ALA A 298 -36.44 -2.75 47.48
N VAL A 299 -35.37 -3.49 47.81
CA VAL A 299 -35.21 -4.10 49.13
C VAL A 299 -33.81 -3.81 49.68
N TYR A 300 -33.67 -2.74 50.47
CA TYR A 300 -32.87 -2.65 51.71
C TYR A 300 -33.02 -1.23 52.31
N PRO A 301 -33.38 -1.06 53.60
CA PRO A 301 -33.51 0.26 54.21
C PRO A 301 -32.16 0.85 54.66
N LYS A 302 -32.09 2.18 54.58
CA LYS A 302 -30.99 3.07 54.98
C LYS A 302 -30.56 2.94 56.45
N ALA A 303 -29.29 3.21 56.70
CA ALA A 303 -28.81 3.82 57.94
C ALA A 303 -28.05 5.13 57.60
N ASP A 304 -28.39 6.20 58.32
CA ASP A 304 -27.95 7.58 58.10
C ASP A 304 -26.54 7.91 58.65
N PRO A 305 -25.92 9.03 58.22
CA PRO A 305 -24.49 9.34 58.44
C PRO A 305 -24.24 10.41 59.52
N THR A 306 -23.01 10.47 60.06
CA THR A 306 -22.49 11.62 60.83
C THR A 306 -21.03 11.95 60.48
N PRO A 307 -20.57 13.20 60.69
CA PRO A 307 -19.72 13.90 59.73
C PRO A 307 -18.33 14.30 60.27
N VAL A 308 -17.34 14.47 59.40
CA VAL A 308 -16.19 15.37 59.63
C VAL A 308 -15.64 15.99 58.33
N THR A 309 -15.96 17.28 58.17
CA THR A 309 -15.13 18.45 57.79
C THR A 309 -13.90 18.29 56.86
N SER A 310 -13.94 19.07 55.76
CA SER A 310 -12.91 19.94 55.14
C SER A 310 -11.45 19.43 55.07
N SER A 311 -10.76 19.41 53.93
CA SER A 311 -10.68 20.43 52.88
C SER A 311 -10.04 19.84 51.60
N ALA A 312 -10.46 20.34 50.45
CA ALA A 312 -9.87 20.14 49.12
C ALA A 312 -9.62 21.54 48.50
N PRO A 313 -8.89 21.71 47.38
CA PRO A 313 -7.77 20.97 46.77
C PRO A 313 -6.66 21.96 46.29
N PRO A 314 -5.70 21.66 45.36
CA PRO A 314 -5.97 21.27 43.96
C PRO A 314 -5.16 20.06 43.41
N VAL A 315 -5.84 19.30 42.53
CA VAL A 315 -5.44 18.81 41.18
C VAL A 315 -4.04 18.18 41.02
N SER A 316 -3.92 16.84 41.04
CA SER A 316 -3.97 15.89 39.89
C SER A 316 -2.74 15.99 38.97
N THR A 317 -1.99 14.93 38.62
CA THR A 317 -2.36 13.53 38.40
C THR A 317 -1.13 12.62 38.51
N LEU A 318 -1.28 11.48 39.20
CA LEU A 318 -0.29 10.40 39.31
C LEU A 318 -0.46 9.39 38.17
N TYR A 319 0.65 8.87 37.66
CA TYR A 319 0.70 7.56 36.98
C TYR A 319 1.87 6.77 37.58
N THR A 320 1.57 5.67 38.26
CA THR A 320 2.55 4.59 38.55
C THR A 320 1.81 3.26 38.62
N SER A 321 2.27 2.30 37.81
CA SER A 321 1.75 0.94 37.61
C SER A 321 1.97 0.03 38.83
N PRO A 322 1.36 -1.18 38.88
CA PRO A 322 2.04 -2.34 38.29
C PRO A 322 1.13 -3.38 37.61
N VAL A 323 1.76 -4.13 36.70
CA VAL A 323 1.24 -5.23 35.88
C VAL A 323 1.23 -6.56 36.65
N ASN A 324 0.10 -7.27 36.62
CA ASN A 324 0.08 -8.73 36.50
C ASN A 324 -1.28 -9.25 35.96
N SER A 325 -1.17 -10.15 34.98
CA SER A 325 -2.09 -11.25 34.64
C SER A 325 -3.39 -11.01 33.84
N SER A 326 -3.41 -11.71 32.70
CA SER A 326 -4.53 -12.49 32.15
C SER A 326 -5.55 -11.80 31.24
N ALA A 327 -5.52 -12.26 29.99
CA ALA A 327 -6.47 -11.98 28.92
C ALA A 327 -7.92 -12.36 29.30
N PRO A 328 -8.92 -11.53 28.98
CA PRO A 328 -10.32 -11.94 29.00
C PRO A 328 -10.66 -12.76 27.73
N SER A 329 -11.54 -13.74 27.92
CA SER A 329 -12.08 -14.64 26.90
C SER A 329 -13.01 -13.93 25.90
N ALA A 330 -13.11 -14.52 24.70
CA ALA A 330 -13.68 -13.97 23.48
C ALA A 330 -15.23 -13.92 23.41
N GLU A 331 -15.89 -13.35 24.42
CA GLU A 331 -17.37 -13.31 24.47
C GLU A 331 -17.97 -11.89 24.55
N ASP A 332 -17.18 -10.82 24.51
CA ASP A 332 -17.67 -9.42 24.46
C ASP A 332 -17.11 -8.65 23.24
N VAL A 333 -17.52 -9.03 22.03
CA VAL A 333 -17.20 -8.28 20.80
C VAL A 333 -18.48 -7.73 20.17
N ASP A 334 -18.57 -6.41 20.14
CA ASP A 334 -19.62 -5.61 19.50
C ASP A 334 -19.89 -6.10 18.04
N PRO A 335 -21.13 -6.51 17.71
CA PRO A 335 -21.48 -7.06 16.39
C PRO A 335 -21.36 -6.06 15.22
N GLU A 336 -21.13 -4.77 15.49
CA GLU A 336 -20.84 -3.79 14.43
C GLU A 336 -19.36 -3.84 13.98
N LEU A 337 -18.44 -4.11 14.91
CA LEU A 337 -17.01 -4.18 14.63
C LEU A 337 -16.61 -5.46 13.87
N ALA A 338 -17.34 -6.56 14.08
CA ALA A 338 -17.17 -7.82 13.34
C ALA A 338 -17.49 -7.68 11.84
N ARG A 339 -18.37 -6.74 11.45
CA ARG A 339 -18.63 -6.44 10.03
C ARG A 339 -17.47 -5.69 9.36
N TYR A 340 -16.79 -4.81 10.10
CA TYR A 340 -15.68 -4.03 9.56
C TYR A 340 -14.37 -4.83 9.44
N LEU A 341 -14.22 -5.89 10.23
CA LEU A 341 -13.06 -6.81 10.21
C LEU A 341 -13.22 -7.98 9.22
N ASN A 342 -14.37 -8.12 8.55
CA ASN A 342 -14.63 -9.23 7.64
C ASN A 342 -13.92 -9.03 6.29
N ARG A 343 -12.75 -9.68 6.14
CA ARG A 343 -11.90 -9.68 4.92
C ARG A 343 -12.66 -10.07 3.65
N THR A 344 -13.57 -11.04 3.74
CA THR A 344 -14.36 -11.56 2.62
C THR A 344 -15.40 -10.56 2.09
N TYR A 345 -15.88 -9.61 2.92
CA TYR A 345 -16.81 -8.58 2.50
C TYR A 345 -16.16 -7.54 1.57
N TRP A 346 -14.95 -7.09 1.89
CA TRP A 346 -14.22 -6.13 1.06
C TRP A 346 -13.71 -6.72 -0.26
N GLU A 347 -13.31 -8.00 -0.25
CA GLU A 347 -12.91 -8.71 -1.48
C GLU A 347 -14.10 -8.87 -2.45
N LYS A 348 -15.30 -9.18 -1.93
CA LYS A 348 -16.53 -9.31 -2.73
C LYS A 348 -16.97 -7.96 -3.33
N LYS A 349 -16.87 -6.87 -2.56
CA LYS A 349 -17.19 -5.50 -3.01
C LYS A 349 -16.23 -5.00 -4.10
N GLN A 350 -14.96 -5.40 -4.04
CA GLN A 350 -13.97 -5.07 -5.06
C GLN A 350 -14.16 -5.89 -6.36
N GLU A 351 -14.69 -7.11 -6.26
CA GLU A 351 -15.03 -7.96 -7.41
C GLU A 351 -16.33 -7.51 -8.11
N GLU A 352 -17.29 -6.94 -7.37
CA GLU A 352 -18.50 -6.31 -7.93
C GLU A 352 -18.18 -5.00 -8.67
N ALA A 353 -17.25 -4.18 -8.16
CA ALA A 353 -16.79 -2.97 -8.84
C ALA A 353 -16.02 -3.25 -10.15
N ARG A 354 -15.50 -4.48 -10.33
CA ARG A 354 -14.83 -4.93 -11.55
C ARG A 354 -15.78 -5.54 -12.60
N LYS A 355 -17.05 -5.77 -12.25
CA LYS A 355 -18.04 -6.47 -13.11
C LYS A 355 -19.14 -5.57 -13.70
N SER A 356 -19.14 -4.26 -13.42
CA SER A 356 -20.12 -3.34 -14.01
C SER A 356 -19.71 -2.88 -15.43
N PRO A 357 -20.60 -2.99 -16.43
CA PRO A 357 -20.30 -2.60 -17.81
C PRO A 357 -20.35 -1.07 -17.99
N THR A 358 -19.33 -0.53 -18.65
CA THR A 358 -19.21 0.87 -19.06
C THR A 358 -20.29 1.21 -20.11
N PRO A 359 -21.04 2.32 -19.98
CA PRO A 359 -21.91 2.76 -21.07
C PRO A 359 -21.06 3.28 -22.23
N SER A 360 -21.38 2.78 -23.43
CA SER A 360 -20.70 3.04 -24.69
C SER A 360 -20.81 4.50 -25.11
N ALA A 361 -19.71 5.02 -25.67
CA ALA A 361 -19.68 6.28 -26.42
C ALA A 361 -20.54 6.18 -27.69
N PRO A 362 -21.28 7.24 -28.09
CA PRO A 362 -22.01 7.24 -29.35
C PRO A 362 -21.08 7.47 -30.55
N ALA A 363 -21.37 6.77 -31.64
CA ALA A 363 -20.73 6.87 -32.96
C ALA A 363 -21.31 8.04 -33.81
N PRO A 364 -20.67 8.43 -34.94
CA PRO A 364 -20.79 9.76 -35.55
C PRO A 364 -21.76 9.83 -36.75
N VAL A 365 -22.28 11.04 -37.03
CA VAL A 365 -22.98 11.41 -38.29
C VAL A 365 -22.78 12.93 -38.59
N PRO A 366 -22.96 13.43 -39.84
CA PRO A 366 -21.96 14.25 -40.54
C PRO A 366 -22.40 15.69 -40.96
N LEU A 367 -21.41 16.54 -41.27
CA LEU A 367 -21.34 17.74 -42.13
C LEU A 367 -22.58 18.65 -42.35
N ALA A 368 -22.45 19.95 -42.00
CA ALA A 368 -22.96 21.12 -42.76
C ALA A 368 -22.30 22.46 -42.31
N GLU A 369 -22.36 23.46 -43.20
CA GLU A 369 -21.57 24.68 -43.42
C GLU A 369 -21.55 25.86 -42.40
N PRO A 370 -20.67 26.90 -42.62
CA PRO A 370 -20.28 27.93 -41.63
C PRO A 370 -20.94 29.32 -41.82
N PRO A 371 -20.76 30.28 -40.88
CA PRO A 371 -20.88 31.71 -41.14
C PRO A 371 -19.52 32.46 -41.13
N PRO A 372 -19.45 33.71 -41.64
CA PRO A 372 -18.26 34.25 -42.30
C PRO A 372 -17.60 35.42 -41.48
N PRO A 373 -16.70 36.29 -42.00
CA PRO A 373 -15.37 36.47 -41.44
C PRO A 373 -15.10 37.89 -40.88
N VAL A 374 -14.14 38.03 -39.95
CA VAL A 374 -13.44 39.31 -39.74
C VAL A 374 -11.93 39.06 -39.52
N SER A 375 -11.22 39.13 -40.64
CA SER A 375 -10.03 39.94 -40.95
C SER A 375 -8.87 40.10 -39.95
N GLN A 376 -7.67 39.97 -40.54
CA GLN A 376 -6.33 40.47 -40.16
C GLN A 376 -5.45 39.46 -39.40
N SER A 377 -4.22 39.15 -39.81
CA SER A 377 -3.47 39.39 -41.04
C SER A 377 -2.23 38.48 -41.01
N VAL A 378 -1.97 37.88 -42.17
CA VAL A 378 -0.81 37.12 -42.67
C VAL A 378 0.59 37.44 -42.11
N GLU A 379 1.33 36.37 -41.79
CA GLU A 379 2.66 35.97 -42.33
C GLU A 379 3.16 34.76 -41.50
N SER A 380 3.82 33.70 -41.98
CA SER A 380 4.03 33.08 -43.28
C SER A 380 4.51 31.63 -42.98
N HIS A 381 4.07 30.65 -43.78
CA HIS A 381 4.40 29.22 -43.59
C HIS A 381 5.86 28.91 -43.91
N VAL A 382 6.48 28.04 -43.10
CA VAL A 382 7.57 27.14 -43.55
C VAL A 382 7.16 25.69 -43.26
N PRO A 383 7.30 24.74 -44.20
CA PRO A 383 6.81 23.36 -44.03
C PRO A 383 7.71 22.56 -43.09
N VAL A 384 7.07 21.77 -42.22
CA VAL A 384 7.73 20.76 -41.38
C VAL A 384 8.15 19.59 -42.26
N GLN A 385 9.47 19.40 -42.42
CA GLN A 385 10.04 18.17 -42.97
C GLN A 385 10.29 17.12 -41.88
N PRO A 386 10.25 15.82 -42.21
CA PRO A 386 10.44 14.75 -41.25
C PRO A 386 11.89 14.74 -40.73
N VAL A 387 12.03 14.73 -39.41
CA VAL A 387 13.32 14.63 -38.72
C VAL A 387 13.92 13.26 -39.01
N SER A 388 14.96 13.23 -39.83
CA SER A 388 15.88 12.11 -39.91
C SER A 388 16.64 12.02 -38.59
N ILE A 389 16.45 10.93 -37.86
CA ILE A 389 17.34 10.55 -36.77
C ILE A 389 18.65 10.15 -37.43
N VAL A 390 19.60 11.08 -37.49
CA VAL A 390 20.99 10.76 -37.77
C VAL A 390 21.54 10.19 -36.46
N GLU A 391 21.83 8.89 -36.45
CA GLU A 391 22.71 8.28 -35.44
C GLU A 391 24.07 8.99 -35.51
N GLN A 392 24.25 10.02 -34.69
CA GLN A 392 25.59 10.51 -34.37
C GLN A 392 26.21 9.51 -33.41
N GLN A 393 27.02 8.65 -34.00
CA GLN A 393 27.99 7.81 -33.31
C GLN A 393 28.80 8.71 -32.35
N TYR A 394 28.69 8.46 -31.04
CA TYR A 394 29.39 9.22 -30.02
C TYR A 394 30.91 9.08 -30.21
N GLN A 395 31.52 10.05 -30.88
CA GLN A 395 32.96 10.16 -31.11
C GLN A 395 33.57 11.29 -30.26
N ASN A 396 32.99 11.54 -29.07
CA ASN A 396 33.38 12.65 -28.20
C ASN A 396 34.76 12.47 -27.55
N GLY A 397 35.29 11.24 -27.46
CA GLY A 397 36.55 10.97 -26.78
C GLY A 397 37.80 11.24 -27.64
N GLU A 398 37.77 10.87 -28.91
CA GLU A 398 38.95 10.91 -29.79
C GLU A 398 39.32 12.36 -30.19
N SER A 399 38.34 13.25 -30.34
CA SER A 399 38.59 14.66 -30.68
C SER A 399 39.16 15.46 -29.50
N GLU A 400 38.71 15.19 -28.27
CA GLU A 400 39.19 15.92 -27.08
C GLU A 400 40.63 15.54 -26.73
N GLU A 401 40.99 14.25 -26.84
CA GLU A 401 42.35 13.79 -26.62
C GLU A 401 43.33 14.39 -27.65
N ASN A 402 42.90 14.50 -28.91
CA ASN A 402 43.68 15.17 -29.96
C ASN A 402 43.85 16.68 -29.70
N HIS A 403 42.81 17.37 -29.22
CA HIS A 403 42.89 18.78 -28.84
C HIS A 403 43.83 18.98 -27.64
N GLU A 404 43.78 18.10 -26.64
CA GLU A 404 44.65 18.18 -25.46
C GLU A 404 46.13 17.97 -25.82
N GLN A 405 46.43 17.02 -26.70
CA GLN A 405 47.78 16.81 -27.22
C GLN A 405 48.30 18.02 -28.00
N PHE A 406 47.46 18.64 -28.84
CA PHE A 406 47.78 19.87 -29.56
C PHE A 406 48.06 21.03 -28.61
N LEU A 407 47.19 21.26 -27.63
CA LEU A 407 47.34 22.34 -26.64
C LEU A 407 48.63 22.16 -25.82
N LYS A 408 48.97 20.92 -25.45
CA LYS A 408 50.22 20.60 -24.76
C LYS A 408 51.45 20.85 -25.62
N ALA A 409 51.39 20.51 -26.92
CA ALA A 409 52.46 20.80 -27.87
C ALA A 409 52.66 22.31 -28.06
N LEU A 410 51.57 23.07 -28.20
CA LEU A 410 51.58 24.52 -28.30
C LEU A 410 52.15 25.17 -27.03
N GLN A 411 51.69 24.73 -25.85
CA GLN A 411 52.20 25.22 -24.56
C GLN A 411 53.70 24.98 -24.41
N ASN A 412 54.19 23.80 -24.79
CA ASN A 412 55.61 23.46 -24.76
C ASN A 412 56.42 24.32 -25.74
N ALA A 413 55.90 24.55 -26.95
CA ALA A 413 56.54 25.41 -27.95
C ALA A 413 56.64 26.86 -27.48
N VAL A 414 55.56 27.43 -26.94
CA VAL A 414 55.52 28.80 -26.37
C VAL A 414 56.46 28.92 -25.18
N THR A 415 56.46 27.96 -24.26
CA THR A 415 57.34 27.95 -23.09
C THR A 415 58.81 27.90 -23.51
N THR A 416 59.14 27.02 -24.46
CA THR A 416 60.51 26.89 -25.00
C THR A 416 60.95 28.18 -25.72
N PHE A 417 60.06 28.78 -26.50
CA PHE A 417 60.29 30.06 -27.17
C PHE A 417 60.60 31.18 -26.18
N LEU A 418 59.76 31.34 -25.15
CA LEU A 418 59.95 32.34 -24.09
C LEU A 418 61.26 32.13 -23.32
N ASN A 419 61.60 30.88 -22.99
CA ASN A 419 62.83 30.56 -22.26
C ASN A 419 64.09 30.85 -23.11
N ARG A 420 64.07 30.55 -24.42
CA ARG A 420 65.19 30.90 -25.32
C ARG A 420 65.32 32.41 -25.52
N MET A 421 64.21 33.12 -25.69
CA MET A 421 64.22 34.58 -25.77
C MET A 421 64.81 35.22 -24.51
N LYS A 422 64.36 34.79 -23.32
CA LYS A 422 64.89 35.26 -22.03
C LYS A 422 66.38 34.95 -21.88
N SER A 423 66.82 33.75 -22.26
CA SER A 423 68.23 33.36 -22.20
C SER A 423 69.11 34.21 -23.12
N ASN A 424 68.68 34.46 -24.37
CA ASN A 424 69.41 35.32 -25.30
C ASN A 424 69.50 36.76 -24.80
N HIS A 425 68.40 37.28 -24.23
CA HIS A 425 68.35 38.61 -23.63
C HIS A 425 69.33 38.75 -22.45
N ILE A 426 69.31 37.80 -21.50
CA ILE A 426 70.21 37.81 -20.33
C ILE A 426 71.68 37.70 -20.74
N ARG A 427 71.98 36.97 -21.83
CA ARG A 427 73.34 36.77 -22.34
C ARG A 427 73.80 37.85 -23.33
N GLY A 428 73.00 38.89 -23.57
CA GLY A 428 73.31 39.98 -24.49
C GLY A 428 73.45 39.54 -25.96
N ARG A 429 72.84 38.41 -26.35
CA ARG A 429 72.90 37.87 -27.73
C ARG A 429 71.71 38.37 -28.55
N SER A 430 71.96 38.74 -29.80
CA SER A 430 70.87 39.13 -30.70
C SER A 430 69.91 37.96 -30.95
N ILE A 431 68.61 38.21 -30.71
CA ILE A 431 67.53 37.24 -30.89
C ILE A 431 67.34 36.89 -32.37
N THR A 432 67.64 37.83 -33.28
CA THR A 432 67.50 37.66 -34.73
C THR A 432 68.43 36.60 -35.32
N ASN A 433 69.52 36.28 -34.63
CA ASN A 433 70.55 35.36 -35.11
C ASN A 433 70.36 33.93 -34.57
N ASP A 434 69.38 33.71 -33.68
CA ASP A 434 69.06 32.39 -33.15
C ASP A 434 68.03 31.69 -34.05
N SER A 435 68.52 30.77 -34.89
CA SER A 435 67.70 29.99 -35.81
C SER A 435 66.60 29.18 -35.11
N ALA A 436 66.81 28.78 -33.84
CA ALA A 436 65.80 28.05 -33.09
C ALA A 436 64.65 28.96 -32.62
N VAL A 437 64.92 30.24 -32.32
CA VAL A 437 63.87 31.21 -31.98
C VAL A 437 63.01 31.50 -33.22
N LEU A 438 63.63 31.66 -34.39
CA LEU A 438 62.91 31.86 -35.66
C LEU A 438 62.06 30.64 -36.04
N SER A 439 62.59 29.42 -35.88
CA SER A 439 61.85 28.18 -36.14
C SER A 439 60.67 27.99 -35.19
N LEU A 440 60.85 28.26 -33.89
CA LEU A 440 59.77 28.22 -32.90
C LEU A 440 58.69 29.27 -33.19
N PHE A 441 59.09 30.48 -33.60
CA PHE A 441 58.13 31.52 -33.99
C PHE A 441 57.27 31.09 -35.20
N GLN A 442 57.89 30.51 -36.23
CA GLN A 442 57.15 29.98 -37.38
C GLN A 442 56.21 28.84 -36.97
N SER A 443 56.67 27.92 -36.12
CA SER A 443 55.85 26.80 -35.62
C SER A 443 54.65 27.30 -34.81
N ILE A 444 54.83 28.30 -33.94
CA ILE A 444 53.74 28.89 -33.14
C ILE A 444 52.74 29.62 -34.05
N ASN A 445 53.21 30.40 -35.03
CA ASN A 445 52.32 31.06 -35.98
C ASN A 445 51.51 30.07 -36.82
N ASN A 446 52.10 28.94 -37.21
CA ASN A 446 51.39 27.91 -37.96
C ASN A 446 50.32 27.18 -37.11
N MET A 447 50.51 27.09 -35.79
CA MET A 447 49.53 26.51 -34.86
C MET A 447 48.41 27.50 -34.48
N HIS A 448 48.63 28.81 -34.64
CA HIS A 448 47.68 29.83 -34.18
C HIS A 448 46.28 29.75 -34.84
N PRO A 449 46.13 29.54 -36.16
CA PRO A 449 44.81 29.37 -36.79
C PRO A 449 44.04 28.15 -36.27
N GLN A 450 44.73 27.06 -35.97
CA GLN A 450 44.12 25.85 -35.39
C GLN A 450 43.60 26.11 -33.97
N LEU A 451 44.31 26.92 -33.17
CA LEU A 451 43.84 27.32 -31.85
C LEU A 451 42.55 28.15 -31.93
N LEU A 452 42.45 29.07 -32.88
CA LEU A 452 41.25 29.89 -33.09
C LEU A 452 40.05 29.04 -33.50
N ASP A 453 40.27 28.03 -34.35
CA ASP A 453 39.23 27.09 -34.76
C ASP A 453 38.71 26.27 -33.57
N ILE A 454 39.62 25.74 -32.73
CA ILE A 454 39.24 25.01 -31.51
C ILE A 454 38.44 25.91 -30.56
N LEU A 455 38.84 27.18 -30.39
CA LEU A 455 38.10 28.16 -29.57
C LEU A 455 36.67 28.35 -30.08
N ASN A 456 36.50 28.59 -31.38
CA ASN A 456 35.17 28.74 -31.99
C ASN A 456 34.31 27.49 -31.81
N GLN A 457 34.87 26.30 -32.02
CA GLN A 457 34.14 25.05 -31.80
C GLN A 457 33.70 24.85 -30.35
N LEU A 458 34.54 25.26 -29.38
CA LEU A 458 34.20 25.20 -27.96
C LEU A 458 33.10 26.20 -27.61
N ASP A 459 33.12 27.41 -28.17
CA ASP A 459 32.07 28.41 -27.99
C ASP A 459 30.73 27.96 -28.61
N GLU A 460 30.75 27.36 -29.80
CA GLU A 460 29.55 26.78 -30.42
C GLU A 460 28.97 25.63 -29.58
N LYS A 461 29.82 24.72 -29.10
CA LYS A 461 29.40 23.63 -28.20
C LYS A 461 28.81 24.18 -26.90
N ARG A 462 29.43 25.22 -26.32
CA ARG A 462 28.91 25.87 -25.12
C ARG A 462 27.51 26.42 -25.35
N LEU A 463 27.30 27.20 -26.41
CA LEU A 463 25.98 27.74 -26.75
C LEU A 463 24.95 26.63 -27.00
N TYR A 464 25.35 25.54 -27.64
CA TYR A 464 24.49 24.38 -27.85
C TYR A 464 24.04 23.75 -26.52
N TYR A 465 24.97 23.51 -25.59
CA TYR A 465 24.66 22.93 -24.29
C TYR A 465 23.86 23.88 -23.39
N GLU A 466 24.15 25.19 -23.42
CA GLU A 466 23.34 26.20 -22.74
C GLU A 466 21.89 26.18 -23.26
N GLY A 467 21.69 26.12 -24.58
CA GLY A 467 20.36 25.98 -25.17
C GLY A 467 19.64 24.66 -24.84
N LEU A 468 20.39 23.57 -24.68
CA LEU A 468 19.82 22.29 -24.22
C LEU A 468 19.42 22.36 -22.74
N GLN A 469 20.22 23.03 -21.91
CA GLN A 469 19.92 23.25 -20.50
C GLN A 469 18.66 24.08 -20.31
N ASP A 470 18.46 25.14 -21.12
CA ASP A 470 17.23 25.93 -21.11
C ASP A 470 16.00 25.10 -21.48
N LYS A 471 16.10 24.24 -22.50
CA LYS A 471 15.03 23.31 -22.87
C LYS A 471 14.71 22.33 -21.75
N LEU A 472 15.74 21.82 -21.05
CA LEU A 472 15.54 20.95 -19.89
C LEU A 472 14.85 21.69 -18.73
N ALA A 473 15.19 22.96 -18.50
CA ALA A 473 14.51 23.81 -17.51
C ALA A 473 13.03 23.98 -17.87
N GLN A 474 12.72 24.34 -19.12
CA GLN A 474 11.33 24.47 -19.60
C GLN A 474 10.52 23.18 -19.41
N VAL A 475 11.12 22.01 -19.70
CA VAL A 475 10.46 20.71 -19.48
C VAL A 475 10.21 20.44 -17.99
N ARG A 476 11.14 20.82 -17.11
CA ARG A 476 10.98 20.68 -15.66
C ARG A 476 9.83 21.57 -15.15
N ASP A 477 9.79 22.82 -15.60
CA ASP A 477 8.74 23.77 -15.20
C ASP A 477 7.37 23.34 -15.70
N ALA A 478 7.27 22.87 -16.95
CA ALA A 478 6.03 22.33 -17.50
C ALA A 478 5.53 21.10 -16.70
N ARG A 479 6.43 20.21 -16.27
CA ARG A 479 6.08 19.08 -15.41
C ARG A 479 5.62 19.53 -14.03
N ALA A 480 6.29 20.51 -13.44
CA ALA A 480 5.90 21.06 -12.14
C ALA A 480 4.50 21.69 -12.21
N ALA A 481 4.19 22.45 -13.25
CA ALA A 481 2.87 23.03 -13.48
C ALA A 481 1.78 21.94 -13.64
N LEU A 482 2.04 20.88 -14.41
CA LEU A 482 1.11 19.76 -14.55
C LEU A 482 0.85 19.03 -13.23
N ASN A 483 1.88 18.85 -12.41
CA ASN A 483 1.72 18.24 -11.08
C ASN A 483 0.89 19.12 -10.15
N ALA A 484 1.13 20.44 -10.13
CA ALA A 484 0.33 21.38 -9.36
C ALA A 484 -1.17 21.32 -9.74
N LEU A 485 -1.48 21.27 -11.04
CA LEU A 485 -2.88 21.13 -11.52
C LEU A 485 -3.52 19.80 -11.09
N ARG A 486 -2.75 18.70 -11.11
CA ARG A 486 -3.24 17.40 -10.62
C ARG A 486 -3.50 17.43 -9.12
N ASP A 487 -2.67 18.13 -8.36
CA ASP A 487 -2.81 18.24 -6.91
C ASP A 487 -4.03 19.09 -6.55
N GLU A 488 -4.22 20.22 -7.23
CA GLU A 488 -5.41 21.06 -7.10
C GLU A 488 -6.70 20.28 -7.45
N HIS A 489 -6.66 19.45 -8.49
CA HIS A 489 -7.82 18.61 -8.84
C HIS A 489 -8.14 17.59 -7.74
N ARG A 490 -7.14 16.94 -7.16
CA ARG A 490 -7.33 16.01 -6.02
C ARG A 490 -7.87 16.73 -4.80
N GLU A 491 -7.37 17.92 -4.51
CA GLU A 491 -7.85 18.77 -3.42
C GLU A 491 -9.32 19.13 -3.60
N LYS A 492 -9.70 19.55 -4.81
CA LYS A 492 -11.08 19.90 -5.14
C LYS A 492 -12.03 18.72 -4.97
N LEU A 493 -11.62 17.52 -5.39
CA LEU A 493 -12.40 16.30 -5.17
C LEU A 493 -12.57 15.97 -3.68
N ARG A 494 -11.52 16.16 -2.87
CA ARG A 494 -11.60 15.94 -1.42
C ARG A 494 -12.58 16.89 -0.74
N ARG A 495 -12.52 18.19 -1.05
CA ARG A 495 -13.46 19.18 -0.50
C ARG A 495 -14.90 18.88 -0.90
N ALA A 496 -15.14 18.53 -2.17
CA ALA A 496 -16.47 18.14 -2.64
C ALA A 496 -16.99 16.88 -1.92
N ALA A 497 -16.11 15.91 -1.64
CA ALA A 497 -16.48 14.71 -0.89
C ALA A 497 -16.85 15.02 0.57
N GLU A 498 -16.08 15.87 1.25
CA GLU A 498 -16.35 16.33 2.62
C GLU A 498 -17.68 17.11 2.70
N GLU A 499 -17.94 18.01 1.74
CA GLU A 499 -19.20 18.74 1.65
C GLU A 499 -20.39 17.80 1.41
N ALA A 500 -20.24 16.82 0.51
CA ALA A 500 -21.27 15.81 0.27
C ALA A 500 -21.53 14.94 1.50
N GLU A 501 -20.51 14.61 2.29
CA GLU A 501 -20.67 13.88 3.53
C GLU A 501 -21.40 14.71 4.60
N ARG A 502 -21.05 15.99 4.76
CA ARG A 502 -21.79 16.91 5.63
C ARG A 502 -23.26 17.00 5.24
N GLN A 503 -23.56 17.11 3.93
CA GLN A 503 -24.94 17.12 3.45
C GLN A 503 -25.68 15.82 3.78
N ARG A 504 -25.04 14.65 3.61
CA ARG A 504 -25.63 13.36 4.00
C ARG A 504 -25.92 13.28 5.50
N GLN A 505 -25.02 13.75 6.35
CA GLN A 505 -25.21 13.77 7.80
C GLN A 505 -26.40 14.67 8.19
N ILE A 506 -26.51 15.85 7.58
CA ILE A 506 -27.64 16.76 7.82
C ILE A 506 -28.96 16.12 7.38
N GLN A 507 -29.00 15.48 6.21
CA GLN A 507 -30.20 14.77 5.74
C GLN A 507 -30.60 13.63 6.68
N LEU A 508 -29.63 12.84 7.15
CA LEU A 508 -29.89 11.75 8.10
C LEU A 508 -30.43 12.29 9.43
N ALA A 509 -29.83 13.36 9.96
CA ALA A 509 -30.27 14.01 11.19
C ALA A 509 -31.70 14.57 11.05
N GLN A 510 -32.02 15.22 9.92
CA GLN A 510 -33.36 15.70 9.65
C GLN A 510 -34.38 14.56 9.57
N LYS A 511 -34.02 13.45 8.90
CA LYS A 511 -34.88 12.26 8.82
C LYS A 511 -35.12 11.65 10.21
N LEU A 512 -34.09 11.55 11.04
CA LEU A 512 -34.21 11.07 12.41
C LEU A 512 -35.12 11.96 13.26
N GLU A 513 -35.03 13.29 13.10
CA GLU A 513 -35.89 14.23 13.82
C GLU A 513 -37.36 14.07 13.41
N ILE A 514 -37.65 13.93 12.11
CA ILE A 514 -39.01 13.64 11.62
C ILE A 514 -39.53 12.32 12.21
N MET A 515 -38.69 11.29 12.27
CA MET A 515 -39.07 9.99 12.85
C MET A 515 -39.36 10.10 14.35
N ARG A 516 -38.62 10.92 15.09
CA ARG A 516 -38.87 11.20 16.52
C ARG A 516 -40.21 11.92 16.71
N GLN A 517 -40.49 12.93 15.90
CA GLN A 517 -41.76 13.66 15.95
C GLN A 517 -42.94 12.73 15.67
N LYS A 518 -42.87 11.94 14.58
CA LYS A 518 -43.90 10.93 14.27
C LYS A 518 -44.10 9.91 15.40
N LYS A 519 -43.00 9.45 16.03
CA LYS A 519 -43.09 8.54 17.18
C LYS A 519 -43.81 9.21 18.35
N GLN A 520 -43.52 10.48 18.63
CA GLN A 520 -44.17 11.22 19.71
C GLN A 520 -45.66 11.41 19.43
N GLU A 521 -46.04 11.83 18.22
CA GLU A 521 -47.44 11.97 17.79
C GLU A 521 -48.20 10.64 17.90
N TYR A 522 -47.59 9.54 17.47
CA TYR A 522 -48.18 8.21 17.58
C TYR A 522 -48.44 7.81 19.04
N LEU A 523 -47.47 8.03 19.93
CA LEU A 523 -47.61 7.75 21.36
C LEU A 523 -48.69 8.62 22.01
N GLU A 524 -48.80 9.89 21.63
CA GLU A 524 -49.86 10.79 22.10
C GLU A 524 -51.24 10.33 21.64
N MET A 525 -51.39 9.95 20.36
CA MET A 525 -52.63 9.38 19.83
C MET A 525 -53.01 8.09 20.59
N GLN A 526 -52.05 7.20 20.84
CA GLN A 526 -52.28 5.97 21.59
C GLN A 526 -52.75 6.26 23.02
N ARG A 527 -52.16 7.27 23.68
CA ARG A 527 -52.57 7.73 25.01
C ARG A 527 -54.00 8.29 25.00
N GLN A 528 -54.37 9.08 24.00
CA GLN A 528 -55.74 9.62 23.87
C GLN A 528 -56.77 8.51 23.69
N LEU A 529 -56.49 7.53 22.81
CA LEU A 529 -57.34 6.35 22.62
C LEU A 529 -57.52 5.55 23.92
N ALA A 530 -56.46 5.38 24.71
CA ALA A 530 -56.54 4.69 26.01
C ALA A 530 -57.42 5.45 27.02
N ILE A 531 -57.30 6.78 27.08
CA ILE A 531 -58.15 7.63 27.94
C ILE A 531 -59.61 7.55 27.49
N GLN A 532 -59.88 7.57 26.18
CA GLN A 532 -61.23 7.46 25.64
C GLN A 532 -61.88 6.13 26.02
N ARG A 533 -61.15 5.01 25.91
CA ARG A 533 -61.63 3.69 26.34
C ARG A 533 -61.94 3.65 27.84
N LEU A 534 -61.12 4.28 28.68
CA LEU A 534 -61.37 4.35 30.12
C LEU A 534 -62.65 5.16 30.43
N GLN A 535 -62.84 6.31 29.76
CA GLN A 535 -64.05 7.12 29.91
C GLN A 535 -65.30 6.39 29.45
N GLU A 536 -65.22 5.61 28.37
CA GLU A 536 -66.32 4.80 27.88
C GLU A 536 -66.70 3.69 28.85
N GLN A 537 -65.70 2.95 29.38
CA GLN A 537 -65.91 1.96 30.43
C GLN A 537 -66.54 2.57 31.70
N GLU A 538 -66.12 3.79 32.07
CA GLU A 538 -66.68 4.49 33.22
C GLU A 538 -68.14 4.92 33.00
N LYS A 539 -68.47 5.42 31.80
CA LYS A 539 -69.85 5.73 31.40
C LYS A 539 -70.74 4.49 31.36
N GLU A 540 -70.25 3.38 30.80
CA GLU A 540 -71.00 2.12 30.78
C GLU A 540 -71.25 1.60 32.20
N ARG A 541 -70.24 1.69 33.08
CA ARG A 541 -70.38 1.36 34.51
C ARG A 541 -71.42 2.25 35.19
N GLN A 542 -71.40 3.56 34.95
CA GLN A 542 -72.41 4.49 35.50
C GLN A 542 -73.82 4.16 35.00
N MET A 543 -73.99 3.91 33.71
CA MET A 543 -75.28 3.55 33.12
C MET A 543 -75.82 2.23 33.70
N ARG A 544 -74.96 1.21 33.90
CA ARG A 544 -75.36 -0.04 34.58
C ARG A 544 -75.80 0.19 36.02
N LEU A 545 -75.10 1.07 36.75
CA LEU A 545 -75.46 1.43 38.12
C LEU A 545 -76.81 2.18 38.16
N GLU A 546 -77.06 3.08 37.23
CA GLU A 546 -78.36 3.77 37.09
C GLU A 546 -79.48 2.80 36.71
N GLN A 547 -79.23 1.88 35.78
CA GLN A 547 -80.19 0.86 35.39
C GLN A 547 -80.50 -0.11 36.55
N GLN A 548 -79.50 -0.48 37.36
CA GLN A 548 -79.72 -1.22 38.61
C GLN A 548 -80.59 -0.43 39.60
N LYS A 549 -80.30 0.86 39.82
CA LYS A 549 -81.14 1.72 40.67
C LYS A 549 -82.58 1.78 40.18
N HIS A 550 -82.79 1.96 38.88
CA HIS A 550 -84.13 1.96 38.26
C HIS A 550 -84.84 0.60 38.43
N THR A 551 -84.11 -0.50 38.27
CA THR A 551 -84.65 -1.87 38.45
C THR A 551 -85.05 -2.14 39.89
N ILE A 552 -84.21 -1.73 40.86
CA ILE A 552 -84.51 -1.85 42.30
C ILE A 552 -85.74 -1.00 42.65
N GLN A 553 -85.83 0.21 42.11
CA GLN A 553 -86.97 1.11 42.33
C GLN A 553 -88.28 0.55 41.73
N MET A 554 -88.23 -0.04 40.54
CA MET A 554 -89.37 -0.74 39.92
C MET A 554 -89.77 -2.00 40.71
N ARG A 555 -88.80 -2.77 41.23
CA ARG A 555 -89.05 -3.95 42.06
C ARG A 555 -89.71 -3.60 43.41
N ALA A 556 -89.44 -2.40 43.94
CA ALA A 556 -90.05 -1.92 45.18
C ALA A 556 -91.55 -1.54 45.03
N GLN A 557 -92.10 -1.49 43.82
CA GLN A 557 -93.49 -1.06 43.54
C GLN A 557 -94.47 -2.20 43.19
N MET A 558 -94.07 -3.48 43.26
CA MET A 558 -94.96 -4.63 42.99
C MET A 558 -95.39 -5.36 44.29
N PRO A 559 -96.67 -5.71 44.48
CA PRO A 559 -97.14 -6.40 45.69
C PRO A 559 -96.77 -7.90 45.67
N ALA A 560 -96.32 -8.42 46.81
CA ALA A 560 -95.91 -9.81 46.98
C ALA A 560 -97.11 -10.76 47.17
N PHE A 561 -97.19 -11.80 46.33
CA PHE A 561 -98.07 -12.96 46.55
C PHE A 561 -97.29 -14.12 47.16
N SER A 562 -97.89 -14.78 48.16
CA SER A 562 -97.34 -15.95 48.86
C SER A 562 -97.84 -17.25 48.23
N SER A 563 -96.96 -18.23 48.00
CA SER A 563 -97.33 -19.65 47.99
C SER A 563 -96.13 -20.57 48.26
N LEU A 564 -96.46 -21.74 48.79
CA LEU A 564 -95.67 -22.66 49.60
C LEU A 564 -94.88 -23.73 48.80
N THR A 565 -93.70 -24.05 49.33
CA THR A 565 -92.95 -25.34 49.37
C THR A 565 -93.10 -26.39 48.24
N LEU A 566 -91.94 -26.82 47.72
CA LEU A 566 -91.57 -28.25 47.73
C LEU A 566 -90.06 -28.42 47.98
N ARG A 567 -89.75 -29.18 49.02
CA ARG A 567 -88.41 -29.62 49.44
C ARG A 567 -87.82 -30.56 48.38
N CYS A 568 -86.56 -30.37 48.02
CA CYS A 568 -85.64 -31.49 47.86
C CYS A 568 -84.32 -31.16 48.56
N SER A 569 -83.98 -32.01 49.51
CA SER A 569 -82.80 -32.02 50.34
C SER A 569 -81.62 -32.67 49.60
N LEU A 570 -80.46 -32.02 49.56
CA LEU A 570 -79.13 -32.64 49.71
C LEU A 570 -78.10 -31.53 50.05
N CYS A 571 -77.14 -31.91 50.91
CA CYS A 571 -76.35 -31.05 51.79
C CYS A 571 -75.24 -30.17 51.16
N PRO A 572 -74.71 -29.19 51.94
CA PRO A 572 -73.63 -28.24 51.62
C PRO A 572 -72.23 -28.82 52.01
N PRO A 573 -71.05 -28.14 51.91
CA PRO A 573 -70.87 -26.70 52.15
C PRO A 573 -69.78 -25.91 51.36
N MET A 574 -69.99 -24.59 51.38
CA MET A 574 -69.05 -23.49 51.69
C MET A 574 -67.61 -23.52 51.15
N TRP A 575 -67.32 -22.57 50.25
CA TRP A 575 -66.41 -21.42 50.42
C TRP A 575 -65.47 -21.46 51.65
N PRO A 576 -64.19 -21.04 51.55
CA PRO A 576 -63.92 -19.62 51.31
C PRO A 576 -62.66 -19.24 50.51
N GLU A 577 -62.74 -18.02 50.00
CA GLU A 577 -61.70 -16.99 49.87
C GLU A 577 -60.24 -17.41 49.67
N GLY A 578 -59.75 -17.16 48.44
CA GLY A 578 -58.79 -16.09 48.19
C GLY A 578 -57.32 -16.30 48.58
N TRP A 579 -56.49 -15.59 47.81
CA TRP A 579 -55.14 -15.13 48.11
C TRP A 579 -53.97 -16.01 47.63
N PHE A 580 -53.28 -15.44 46.63
CA PHE A 580 -51.82 -15.42 46.48
C PHE A 580 -51.09 -16.72 46.10
N THR A 581 -50.82 -16.87 44.80
CA THR A 581 -49.67 -17.61 44.31
C THR A 581 -48.40 -16.77 44.48
N SER A 582 -47.68 -17.01 45.58
CA SER A 582 -46.28 -16.59 45.74
C SER A 582 -45.39 -17.83 45.62
N LEU A 583 -44.61 -17.89 44.55
CA LEU A 583 -43.56 -18.88 44.35
C LEU A 583 -42.34 -18.43 45.15
N VAL A 584 -42.05 -19.11 46.25
CA VAL A 584 -40.83 -18.93 47.04
C VAL A 584 -39.82 -20.01 46.64
N LEU A 585 -38.65 -19.55 46.18
CA LEU A 585 -37.39 -20.30 46.14
C LEU A 585 -37.07 -20.90 47.51
N HIS A 586 -36.35 -22.03 47.57
CA HIS A 586 -35.11 -22.22 48.36
C HIS A 586 -34.42 -23.57 47.98
N PRO A 587 -33.15 -23.83 48.36
CA PRO A 587 -32.11 -24.33 47.46
C PRO A 587 -31.56 -25.73 47.82
N ALA A 588 -30.64 -26.19 46.97
CA ALA A 588 -29.50 -27.10 47.20
C ALA A 588 -29.66 -28.32 48.13
N THR A 589 -29.38 -29.53 47.61
CA THR A 589 -28.18 -30.35 47.96
C THR A 589 -28.23 -31.76 47.36
N GLN A 590 -27.08 -32.17 46.82
CA GLN A 590 -26.39 -33.47 46.79
C GLN A 590 -27.14 -34.83 46.75
N ALA A 591 -26.56 -35.71 45.92
CA ALA A 591 -26.83 -37.13 45.66
C ALA A 591 -26.81 -38.04 46.92
N PRO A 592 -27.26 -39.32 46.86
CA PRO A 592 -26.42 -40.40 46.28
C PRO A 592 -27.15 -41.61 45.62
N SER A 593 -26.39 -42.31 44.77
CA SER A 593 -26.28 -43.77 44.52
C SER A 593 -27.47 -44.73 44.71
N ALA A 594 -27.80 -45.51 43.66
CA ALA A 594 -27.56 -46.97 43.61
C ALA A 594 -28.17 -47.65 42.34
N LEU A 595 -27.35 -48.49 41.68
CA LEU A 595 -27.62 -49.84 41.12
C LEU A 595 -28.82 -50.00 40.15
N LEU A 596 -28.71 -50.52 38.92
CA LEU A 596 -28.21 -51.82 38.43
C LEU A 596 -28.55 -51.79 36.90
N VAL A 597 -27.73 -52.17 35.91
CA VAL A 597 -27.55 -53.54 35.40
C VAL A 597 -26.60 -53.50 34.16
N LEU A 598 -25.50 -54.26 34.26
CA LEU A 598 -24.77 -55.05 33.24
C LEU A 598 -24.46 -54.45 31.85
N TRP A 599 -23.16 -54.31 31.53
CA TRP A 599 -22.44 -55.31 30.72
C TRP A 599 -20.91 -55.23 30.97
N ARG A 600 -20.32 -56.40 31.15
CA ARG A 600 -18.91 -56.76 31.45
C ARG A 600 -18.30 -57.12 30.07
N VAL A 601 -17.05 -56.86 29.67
CA VAL A 601 -15.73 -57.40 30.02
C VAL A 601 -14.78 -56.76 28.95
N HIS A 602 -13.64 -56.13 29.24
CA HIS A 602 -12.32 -56.77 29.22
C HIS A 602 -11.20 -55.84 29.71
N LEU A 603 -10.25 -56.49 30.37
CA LEU A 603 -9.17 -56.03 31.25
C LEU A 603 -7.92 -55.49 30.53
N CYS A 604 -7.22 -54.58 31.23
CA CYS A 604 -5.75 -54.39 31.37
C CYS A 604 -4.90 -54.12 30.10
N ILE A 605 -3.92 -53.22 30.09
CA ILE A 605 -2.65 -53.27 30.85
C ILE A 605 -1.90 -51.90 30.73
N THR A 606 -1.52 -51.37 31.90
CA THR A 606 -0.32 -50.56 32.30
C THR A 606 0.10 -49.24 31.63
N TYR A 607 0.20 -48.24 32.50
CA TYR A 607 1.22 -47.18 32.56
C TYR A 607 2.64 -47.63 32.18
N ILE A 608 3.32 -46.83 31.36
CA ILE A 608 4.60 -46.17 31.68
C ILE A 608 4.46 -44.71 31.25
#